data_AF-A0AAP2DC07-F1
#
_entry.id   AF-A0AAP2DC07-F1
#
_cell.length_a   1.000
_cell.length_b   1.000
_cell.length_c   1.000
_cell.angle_alpha   90.00
_cell.angle_beta   90.00
_cell.angle_gamma   90.00
#
_symmetry.space_group_name_H-M   'P 1'
#
loop_
_entity.id
_entity.type
_entity.pdbx_description
1 polymer ?
#
loop_
_entity_poly.entity_id
_entity_poly.type
_entity_poly.pdbx_seq_one_letter_code
_entity_poly.pdbx_strand_id
1 'polypeptide(L)'
;MDLYTQLVWLFVLPIPIACVAWTVTHEEVFREPHEYCVQRSKESKLLLTRKFFYLFTCEYCFSHYVTIGALFLTQFHLLLADWRGYLLAGFALVWIANVYMSLYAMIRIDLKKERILVKKEESEIEG
;
A
#
# COMPACT_ATOMS: atom_id res chain seq x y z
N MET A 1 -6.12 7.81 25.48
CA MET A 1 -7.07 7.16 24.54
C MET A 1 -7.35 5.77 25.04
N ASP A 2 -8.63 5.37 25.17
CA ASP A 2 -8.98 4.04 25.68
C ASP A 2 -8.46 2.92 24.77
N LEU A 3 -8.21 1.73 25.32
CA LEU A 3 -7.67 0.59 24.56
C LEU A 3 -8.61 0.20 23.41
N TYR A 4 -9.92 0.25 23.63
CA TYR A 4 -10.88 -0.02 22.56
C TYR A 4 -10.72 0.95 21.40
N THR A 5 -10.57 2.24 21.70
CA THR A 5 -10.35 3.27 20.68
C THR A 5 -9.02 3.04 19.96
N GLN A 6 -7.96 2.63 20.67
CA GLN A 6 -6.66 2.31 20.04
C GLN A 6 -6.78 1.16 19.04
N LEU A 7 -7.52 0.10 19.40
CA LEU A 7 -7.75 -1.04 18.51
C LEU A 7 -8.61 -0.67 17.30
N VAL A 8 -9.66 0.13 17.49
CA VAL A 8 -10.49 0.62 16.37
C VAL A 8 -9.62 1.43 15.40
N TRP A 9 -8.81 2.36 15.91
CA TRP A 9 -7.90 3.15 15.09
C TRP A 9 -6.86 2.29 14.37
N LEU A 10 -6.36 1.24 15.03
CA LEU A 10 -5.40 0.31 14.45
C LEU A 10 -5.96 -0.40 13.20
N PHE A 11 -7.27 -0.64 13.10
CA PHE A 11 -7.89 -1.25 11.91
C PHE A 11 -8.48 -0.23 10.94
N VAL A 12 -8.95 0.93 11.41
CA VAL A 12 -9.56 1.95 10.54
C VAL A 12 -8.51 2.80 9.84
N LEU A 13 -7.45 3.21 10.54
CA LEU A 13 -6.42 4.11 10.00
C LEU A 13 -5.61 3.49 8.84
N PRO A 14 -5.34 2.17 8.78
CA PRO A 14 -4.69 1.56 7.63
C PRO A 14 -5.52 1.55 6.35
N ILE A 15 -6.84 1.72 6.41
CA ILE A 15 -7.70 1.74 5.21
C ILE A 15 -7.31 2.88 4.26
N PRO A 16 -7.27 4.16 4.69
CA PRO A 16 -6.81 5.24 3.82
C PRO A 16 -5.32 5.11 3.45
N ILE A 17 -4.49 4.54 4.35
CA ILE A 17 -3.07 4.28 4.04
C ILE A 17 -2.94 3.31 2.86
N ALA A 18 -3.67 2.18 2.90
CA ALA A 18 -3.71 1.18 1.85
C ALA A 18 -4.30 1.76 0.56
N CYS A 19 -5.38 2.54 0.64
CA CYS A 19 -5.99 3.17 -0.53
C CYS A 19 -5.01 4.11 -1.24
N VAL A 20 -4.37 5.03 -0.52
CA VAL A 20 -3.40 5.97 -1.10
C VAL A 20 -2.19 5.23 -1.67
N ALA A 21 -1.67 4.23 -0.94
CA ALA A 21 -0.52 3.47 -1.41
C ALA A 21 -0.81 2.63 -2.65
N TRP A 22 -1.98 1.98 -2.69
CA TRP A 22 -2.43 1.25 -3.87
C TRP A 22 -2.64 2.18 -5.06
N THR A 23 -3.39 3.28 -4.89
CA THR A 23 -3.69 4.21 -5.99
C THR A 23 -2.42 4.80 -6.59
N VAL A 24 -1.48 5.27 -5.77
CA VAL A 24 -0.24 5.86 -6.29
C VAL A 24 0.62 4.84 -7.05
N THR A 25 0.56 3.57 -6.66
CA THR A 25 1.43 2.53 -7.25
C THR A 25 0.79 1.77 -8.42
N HIS A 26 -0.54 1.71 -8.49
CA HIS A 26 -1.26 0.92 -9.49
C HIS A 26 -2.10 1.74 -10.47
N GLU A 27 -2.38 3.01 -10.19
CA GLU A 27 -3.17 3.85 -11.11
C GLU A 27 -2.31 4.33 -12.28
N GLU A 28 -2.83 4.21 -13.51
CA GLU A 28 -2.08 4.52 -14.74
C GLU A 28 -1.68 6.00 -14.84
N VAL A 29 -2.39 6.90 -14.16
CA VAL A 29 -2.05 8.33 -14.07
C VAL A 29 -0.66 8.56 -13.47
N PHE A 30 -0.20 7.67 -12.60
CA PHE A 30 1.13 7.74 -11.99
C PHE A 30 2.16 6.85 -12.68
N ARG A 31 1.82 6.26 -13.84
CA ARG A 31 2.69 5.33 -14.55
C ARG A 31 3.95 6.00 -15.08
N GLU A 32 3.87 7.18 -15.68
CA GLU A 32 5.04 7.93 -16.15
C GLU A 32 6.02 8.28 -15.01
N PRO A 33 5.59 8.88 -13.87
CA PRO A 33 6.49 9.13 -12.76
C PRO A 33 6.99 7.83 -12.11
N HIS A 34 6.18 6.77 -12.06
CA HIS A 34 6.60 5.46 -11.56
C HIS A 34 7.66 4.83 -12.46
N GLU A 35 7.46 4.77 -13.78
CA GLU A 35 8.43 4.25 -14.76
C GLU A 35 9.72 5.06 -14.73
N TYR A 36 9.64 6.39 -14.59
CA TYR A 36 10.80 7.26 -14.37
C TYR A 36 11.55 6.88 -13.07
N CYS A 37 10.83 6.63 -11.98
CA CYS A 37 11.43 6.18 -10.71
C CYS A 37 12.06 4.79 -10.85
N VAL A 38 11.41 3.84 -11.54
CA VAL A 38 11.96 2.51 -11.82
C VAL A 38 13.25 2.63 -12.63
N GLN A 39 13.25 3.43 -13.71
CA GLN A 39 14.42 3.63 -14.56
C GLN A 39 15.56 4.29 -13.77
N ARG A 40 15.28 5.35 -13.00
CA ARG A 40 16.26 5.99 -12.10
C ARG A 40 16.80 5.04 -11.04
N SER A 41 15.98 4.16 -10.48
CA SER A 41 16.44 3.17 -9.49
C SER A 41 17.39 2.12 -10.10
N LYS A 42 17.23 1.81 -11.38
CA LYS A 42 18.10 0.88 -12.12
C LYS A 42 19.36 1.55 -12.65
N GLU A 43 19.30 2.79 -13.11
CA GLU A 43 20.41 3.48 -13.79
C GLU A 43 21.29 4.35 -12.87
N SER A 44 20.84 4.68 -11.66
CA SER A 44 21.61 5.55 -10.76
C SER A 44 22.88 4.88 -10.21
N LYS A 45 24.00 5.61 -10.26
CA LYS A 45 25.32 5.16 -9.74
C LYS A 45 25.39 5.15 -8.20
N LEU A 46 24.51 5.89 -7.52
CA LEU A 46 24.48 6.02 -6.06
C LEU A 46 23.44 5.08 -5.44
N LEU A 47 23.88 4.23 -4.50
CA LEU A 47 23.01 3.23 -3.82
C LEU A 47 21.83 3.86 -3.07
N LEU A 48 22.02 5.05 -2.47
CA LEU A 48 20.97 5.80 -1.78
C LEU A 48 19.86 6.23 -2.74
N THR A 49 20.23 6.74 -3.90
CA THR A 49 19.29 7.15 -4.95
C THR A 49 18.51 5.95 -5.48
N ARG A 50 19.17 4.79 -5.67
CA ARG A 50 18.50 3.56 -6.08
C ARG A 50 17.44 3.11 -5.06
N LYS A 51 17.79 3.08 -3.77
CA LYS A 51 16.86 2.69 -2.70
C LYS A 51 15.71 3.68 -2.51
N PHE A 52 15.97 4.98 -2.60
CA PHE A 52 14.95 6.02 -2.47
C PHE A 52 13.89 5.91 -3.57
N PHE A 53 14.32 5.81 -4.83
CA PHE A 53 13.39 5.67 -5.95
C PHE A 53 12.68 4.32 -5.96
N TYR A 54 13.36 3.23 -5.55
CA TYR A 54 12.71 1.92 -5.38
C TYR A 54 11.56 1.97 -4.37
N LEU A 55 11.67 2.80 -3.32
CA LEU A 55 10.66 2.93 -2.27
C LEU A 55 9.32 3.50 -2.77
N PHE A 56 9.32 4.24 -3.89
CA PHE A 56 8.10 4.72 -4.56
C PHE A 56 7.51 3.72 -5.54
N THR A 57 8.22 2.63 -5.84
CA THR A 57 7.80 1.65 -6.86
C THR A 57 7.01 0.47 -6.30
N CYS A 58 7.00 0.30 -4.97
CA CYS A 58 6.34 -0.79 -4.27
C CYS A 58 5.30 -0.24 -3.28
N GLU A 59 4.08 -0.80 -3.31
CA GLU A 59 2.98 -0.43 -2.41
C GLU A 59 3.34 -0.57 -0.93
N TYR A 60 4.04 -1.65 -0.58
CA TYR A 60 4.51 -1.90 0.79
C TYR A 60 5.47 -0.81 1.25
N CYS A 61 6.46 -0.47 0.42
CA CYS A 61 7.42 0.58 0.72
C CYS A 61 6.74 1.94 0.87
N PHE A 62 5.88 2.31 -0.08
CA PHE A 62 5.20 3.59 -0.06
C PHE A 62 4.24 3.72 1.14
N SER A 63 3.61 2.62 1.58
CA SER A 63 2.77 2.62 2.78
C SER A 63 3.50 3.08 4.04
N HIS A 64 4.83 2.94 4.14
CA HIS A 64 5.60 3.46 5.27
C HIS A 64 5.58 4.98 5.30
N TYR A 65 5.74 5.65 4.15
CA TYR A 65 5.69 7.10 4.07
C TYR A 65 4.29 7.63 4.38
N VAL A 66 3.27 6.98 3.84
CA VAL A 66 1.87 7.35 4.13
C VAL A 66 1.56 7.14 5.60
N THR A 67 2.06 6.05 6.22
CA THR A 67 1.91 5.80 7.66
C THR A 67 2.61 6.86 8.50
N ILE A 68 3.83 7.26 8.16
CA ILE A 68 4.55 8.34 8.86
C ILE A 68 3.73 9.64 8.80
N GLY A 69 3.20 9.99 7.62
CA GLY A 69 2.30 11.13 7.45
C GLY A 69 1.04 11.01 8.31
N ALA A 70 0.39 9.85 8.30
CA ALA A 70 -0.80 9.58 9.10
C ALA A 70 -0.52 9.68 10.61
N LEU A 71 0.59 9.13 11.10
CA LEU A 71 0.99 9.24 12.51
C LEU A 71 1.29 10.69 12.91
N PHE A 72 1.92 11.46 12.03
CA PHE A 72 2.19 12.88 12.28
C PHE A 72 0.89 13.70 12.34
N LEU A 73 -0.08 13.41 11.46
CA LEU A 73 -1.36 14.11 11.44
C LEU A 73 -2.27 13.74 12.61
N THR A 74 -2.29 12.45 12.98
CA THR A 74 -3.25 11.91 13.95
C THR A 74 -2.68 11.84 15.37
N GLN A 75 -1.36 11.96 15.52
CA GLN A 75 -0.65 11.80 16.81
C GLN A 75 -1.00 10.45 17.48
N PHE A 76 -1.29 9.43 16.69
CA PHE A 76 -1.73 8.12 17.16
C PHE A 76 -0.59 7.35 17.82
N HIS A 77 -0.85 6.84 19.03
CA HIS A 77 0.06 6.01 19.80
C HIS A 77 -0.58 4.66 20.08
N LEU A 78 0.20 3.58 19.96
CA LEU A 78 -0.27 2.22 20.23
C LEU A 78 0.39 1.67 21.49
N LEU A 79 -0.43 1.21 22.46
CA LEU A 79 -0.05 0.57 23.73
C LEU A 79 0.77 1.41 24.72
N LEU A 80 1.69 2.23 24.23
CA LEU A 80 2.58 3.08 25.02
C LEU A 80 2.30 4.55 24.69
N ALA A 81 2.21 5.40 25.71
CA ALA A 81 1.93 6.83 25.53
C ALA A 81 3.18 7.65 25.11
N ASP A 82 4.36 7.06 25.19
CA ASP A 82 5.63 7.71 24.82
C ASP A 82 5.95 7.54 23.33
N TRP A 83 7.06 8.13 22.88
CA TRP A 83 7.58 8.00 21.51
C TRP A 83 7.68 6.56 20.99
N ARG A 84 7.84 5.59 21.88
CA ARG A 84 7.85 4.14 21.58
C ARG A 84 6.51 3.66 21.00
N GLY A 85 5.41 4.28 21.41
CA GLY A 85 4.07 4.02 20.89
C GLY A 85 3.94 4.35 19.41
N TYR A 86 4.66 5.37 18.90
CA TYR A 86 4.71 5.66 17.47
C TYR A 86 5.44 4.57 16.68
N LEU A 87 6.49 3.97 17.25
CA LEU A 87 7.19 2.87 16.59
C LEU A 87 6.29 1.65 16.48
N LEU A 88 5.62 1.28 17.57
CA LEU A 88 4.67 0.16 17.58
C LEU A 88 3.51 0.43 16.62
N ALA A 89 2.93 1.63 16.66
CA ALA A 89 1.86 2.03 15.76
C ALA A 89 2.32 1.98 14.30
N GLY A 90 3.51 2.50 13.98
CA GLY A 90 4.05 2.52 12.63
C GLY A 90 4.15 1.13 12.02
N PHE A 91 4.80 0.19 12.72
CA PHE A 91 4.91 -1.18 12.22
C PHE A 91 3.56 -1.88 12.11
N ALA A 92 2.68 -1.70 13.08
CA ALA A 92 1.36 -2.34 13.09
C ALA A 92 0.46 -1.80 11.97
N LEU A 93 0.42 -0.47 11.77
CA LEU A 93 -0.37 0.17 10.71
C LEU A 93 0.11 -0.24 9.32
N VAL A 94 1.44 -0.25 9.09
CA VAL A 94 2.02 -0.71 7.82
C VAL A 94 1.66 -2.17 7.55
N TRP A 95 1.74 -3.04 8.55
CA TRP A 95 1.41 -4.45 8.39
C TRP A 95 -0.07 -4.64 8.01
N ILE A 96 -0.99 -3.98 8.72
CA ILE A 96 -2.43 -4.07 8.41
C ILE A 96 -2.74 -3.45 7.03
N ALA A 97 -2.13 -2.32 6.69
CA ALA A 97 -2.28 -1.72 5.37
C ALA A 97 -1.84 -2.70 4.27
N ASN A 98 -0.73 -3.40 4.47
CA ASN A 98 -0.24 -4.42 3.54
C ASN A 98 -1.19 -5.62 3.41
N VAL A 99 -1.81 -6.04 4.52
CA VAL A 99 -2.87 -7.06 4.48
C VAL A 99 -4.05 -6.59 3.64
N TYR A 100 -4.51 -5.35 3.82
CA TYR A 100 -5.60 -4.78 3.03
C TYR A 100 -5.27 -4.68 1.53
N MET A 101 -4.06 -4.24 1.19
CA MET A 101 -3.60 -4.21 -0.21
C MET A 101 -3.55 -5.62 -0.82
N SER A 102 -3.00 -6.59 -0.08
CA SER A 102 -2.91 -7.99 -0.55
C SER A 102 -4.28 -8.63 -0.77
N LEU A 103 -5.23 -8.38 0.15
CA LEU A 103 -6.62 -8.84 0.00
C LEU A 103 -7.26 -8.22 -1.25
N TYR A 104 -7.07 -6.91 -1.45
CA TYR A 104 -7.60 -6.22 -2.62
C TYR A 104 -7.00 -6.73 -3.93
N ALA A 105 -5.70 -7.03 -3.95
CA ALA A 105 -5.00 -7.63 -5.07
C ALA A 105 -5.61 -8.99 -5.44
N MET A 106 -5.82 -9.85 -4.45
CA MET A 106 -6.42 -11.18 -4.63
C MET A 106 -7.81 -11.08 -5.27
N ILE A 107 -8.67 -10.21 -4.71
CA ILE A 107 -10.02 -9.98 -5.24
C ILE A 107 -9.98 -9.53 -6.71
N ARG A 108 -9.06 -8.61 -7.07
CA ARG A 108 -8.92 -8.17 -8.48
C ARG A 108 -8.46 -9.30 -9.41
N ILE A 109 -7.57 -10.17 -8.95
CA ILE A 109 -7.09 -11.32 -9.74
C ILE A 109 -8.24 -12.29 -10.02
N ASP A 110 -9.04 -12.61 -9.00
CA ASP A 110 -10.17 -13.51 -9.14
C ASP A 110 -11.23 -12.95 -10.10
N LEU A 111 -11.59 -11.68 -9.96
CA LEU A 111 -12.51 -10.99 -10.90
C LEU A 111 -11.99 -10.99 -12.34
N LYS A 112 -10.68 -10.84 -12.54
CA LYS A 112 -10.06 -10.88 -13.86
C LYS A 112 -10.11 -12.29 -14.44
N LYS A 113 -9.87 -13.32 -13.62
CA LYS A 113 -9.94 -14.72 -14.00
C LYS A 113 -11.35 -15.10 -14.44
N GLU A 114 -12.36 -14.74 -13.66
CA GLU A 114 -13.77 -14.96 -14.01
C GLU A 114 -14.13 -14.31 -15.34
N ARG A 115 -13.73 -13.04 -15.56
CA ARG A 115 -13.97 -12.35 -16.82
C ARG A 115 -13.33 -13.05 -18.03
N ILE A 116 -12.15 -13.62 -17.87
CA ILE A 116 -11.46 -14.36 -18.95
C ILE A 116 -12.20 -15.67 -19.25
N LEU A 117 -12.69 -16.37 -18.23
CA LEU A 117 -13.46 -17.61 -18.40
C LEU A 117 -14.76 -17.35 -19.17
N VAL A 118 -15.53 -16.34 -18.76
CA VAL A 118 -16.78 -15.95 -19.46
C VAL A 118 -16.52 -15.64 -20.93
N LYS A 119 -15.49 -14.84 -21.24
CA LYS A 119 -15.13 -14.52 -22.64
C LYS A 119 -14.75 -15.74 -23.46
N LYS A 120 -14.10 -16.72 -22.85
CA LYS A 120 -13.69 -17.94 -23.53
C LYS A 120 -14.92 -18.79 -23.87
N GLU A 121 -15.84 -18.92 -22.91
CA GLU A 121 -17.12 -19.62 -23.13
C GLU A 121 -17.96 -18.94 -24.22
N GLU A 122 -18.04 -17.61 -24.23
CA GLU A 122 -18.72 -16.85 -25.31
C GLU A 122 -18.10 -17.14 -26.68
N SER A 123 -16.77 -17.13 -26.79
CA SER A 123 -16.08 -17.41 -28.06
C SER A 123 -16.21 -18.86 -28.55
N GLU A 124 -16.42 -19.82 -27.64
CA GLU A 124 -16.65 -21.24 -27.98
C GLU A 124 -18.10 -21.49 -28.42
N ILE A 125 -19.05 -20.63 -28.04
CA ILE A 125 -20.46 -20.72 -28.46
C ILE A 125 -20.69 -20.03 -29.82
N GLU A 126 -19.91 -19.01 -30.16
CA GLU A 126 -20.01 -18.26 -31.42
C GLU A 126 -19.25 -18.88 -32.61
N GLY A 127 -18.39 -19.89 -32.38
CA GLY A 127 -17.57 -20.56 -33.40
C GLY A 127 -18.09 -21.95 -33.79
#